data_AF-A0A5E7YU58-F1
#
_entry.id   AF-A0A5E7YU58-F1
#
_cell.length_a   1.000
_cell.length_b   1.000
_cell.length_c   1.000
_cell.angle_alpha   90.00
_cell.angle_beta   90.00
_cell.angle_gamma   90.00
#
_symmetry.space_group_name_H-M   'P 1'
#
loop_
_entity.id
_entity.type
_entity.pdbx_description
1 polymer ?
#
loop_
_entity_poly.entity_id
_entity_poly.type
_entity_poly.pdbx_seq_one_letter_code
_entity_poly.pdbx_strand_id
1 'polypeptide(L)'
;MDKLAASEDVLLQPSLLKKHRKTKEWQSAIMLWKQELDFFQKLLDQHSAKFTSIEDKKRIDHFQNLIIYYKGELLNNFDTKLRLHEKRLAELTKTVDDLKAEYNKEHNGLMDELESLNTQFHKYHGELLEFMEKAV
;
A
#
# COMPACT_ATOMS: atom_id res chain seq x y z
N MET A 1 -24.05 35.62 13.10
CA MET A 1 -23.62 34.23 13.32
C MET A 1 -22.66 33.76 12.20
N ASP A 2 -21.84 34.65 11.60
CA ASP A 2 -21.07 34.33 10.37
C ASP A 2 -19.57 34.11 10.55
N LYS A 3 -19.04 34.15 11.78
CA LYS A 3 -17.58 33.98 12.00
C LYS A 3 -17.13 32.52 12.10
N LEU A 4 -18.04 31.58 12.38
CA LEU A 4 -17.72 30.15 12.55
C LEU A 4 -17.56 29.45 11.19
N ALA A 5 -18.49 29.66 10.26
CA ALA A 5 -18.45 29.05 8.93
C ALA A 5 -17.19 29.39 8.12
N ALA A 6 -16.71 30.63 8.21
CA ALA A 6 -15.48 31.04 7.53
C ALA A 6 -14.21 30.38 8.11
N SER A 7 -14.20 30.04 9.39
CA SER A 7 -13.05 29.36 10.03
C SER A 7 -13.02 27.86 9.71
N GLU A 8 -14.19 27.24 9.60
CA GLU A 8 -14.30 25.81 9.26
C GLU A 8 -13.84 25.57 7.82
N ASP A 9 -14.26 26.41 6.87
CA ASP A 9 -13.89 26.27 5.45
C ASP A 9 -12.37 26.44 5.23
N VAL A 10 -11.74 27.37 5.98
CA VAL A 10 -10.29 27.59 5.96
C VAL A 10 -9.50 26.44 6.61
N LEU A 11 -10.05 25.74 7.60
CA LEU A 11 -9.43 24.58 8.24
C LEU A 11 -9.68 23.26 7.48
N LEU A 12 -10.78 23.19 6.75
CA LEU A 12 -11.19 22.02 5.97
C LEU A 12 -10.25 21.76 4.80
N GLN A 13 -9.92 22.77 4.00
CA GLN A 13 -9.07 22.59 2.82
C GLN A 13 -7.67 22.04 3.15
N PRO A 14 -6.94 22.55 4.18
CA PRO A 14 -5.67 21.97 4.60
C PRO A 14 -5.77 20.51 5.06
N SER A 15 -6.85 20.16 5.77
CA SER A 15 -7.04 18.80 6.28
C SER A 15 -7.31 17.78 5.17
N LEU A 16 -8.14 18.14 4.19
CA LEU A 16 -8.43 17.32 3.02
C LEU A 16 -7.21 17.20 2.11
N LEU A 17 -6.46 18.28 1.93
CA LEU A 17 -5.20 18.26 1.18
C LEU A 17 -4.16 17.34 1.81
N LYS A 18 -4.06 17.32 3.14
CA LYS A 18 -3.17 16.39 3.85
C LYS A 18 -3.57 14.93 3.60
N LYS A 19 -4.88 14.62 3.66
CA LYS A 19 -5.41 13.28 3.38
C LYS A 19 -5.18 12.85 1.92
N HIS A 20 -5.36 13.77 0.98
CA HIS A 20 -5.02 13.54 -0.43
C HIS A 20 -3.53 13.18 -0.59
N ARG A 21 -2.62 13.99 -0.03
CA ARG A 21 -1.18 13.73 -0.12
C ARG A 21 -0.79 12.36 0.43
N LYS A 22 -1.28 12.01 1.63
CA LYS A 22 -1.02 10.69 2.22
C LYS A 22 -1.56 9.54 1.36
N THR A 23 -2.72 9.72 0.73
CA THR A 23 -3.27 8.74 -0.22
C THR A 23 -2.37 8.59 -1.46
N LYS A 24 -1.83 9.69 -1.99
CA LYS A 24 -0.87 9.67 -3.12
C LYS A 24 0.47 9.03 -2.77
N GLU A 25 0.97 9.27 -1.55
CA GLU A 25 2.16 8.60 -1.02
C GLU A 25 1.97 7.09 -1.04
N TRP A 26 0.84 6.58 -0.55
CA TRP A 26 0.54 5.15 -0.58
C TRP A 26 0.36 4.57 -1.97
N GLN A 27 -0.29 5.30 -2.89
CA GLN A 27 -0.37 4.88 -4.30
C GLN A 27 1.02 4.72 -4.92
N SER A 28 1.93 5.65 -4.60
CA SER A 28 3.32 5.60 -5.06
C SER A 28 4.08 4.43 -4.44
N ALA A 29 3.92 4.20 -3.13
CA ALA A 29 4.52 3.07 -2.42
C ALA A 29 4.06 1.72 -2.99
N ILE A 30 2.75 1.54 -3.23
CA ILE A 30 2.22 0.32 -3.83
C ILE A 30 2.80 0.10 -5.23
N MET A 31 2.94 1.15 -6.03
CA MET A 31 3.55 1.05 -7.36
C MET A 31 5.02 0.59 -7.25
N LEU A 32 5.79 1.17 -6.32
CA LEU A 32 7.17 0.77 -6.07
C LEU A 32 7.24 -0.70 -5.63
N TRP A 33 6.42 -1.12 -4.66
CA TRP A 33 6.41 -2.50 -4.18
C TRP A 33 6.07 -3.50 -5.28
N LYS A 34 5.17 -3.16 -6.21
CA LYS A 34 4.90 -4.02 -7.38
C LYS A 34 6.15 -4.20 -8.24
N GLN A 35 6.92 -3.14 -8.46
CA GLN A 35 8.18 -3.20 -9.21
C GLN A 35 9.26 -3.98 -8.46
N GLU A 36 9.36 -3.83 -7.14
CA GLU A 36 10.27 -4.60 -6.29
C GLU A 36 9.94 -6.09 -6.33
N LEU A 37 8.67 -6.47 -6.21
CA LEU A 37 8.25 -7.87 -6.33
C LEU A 37 8.57 -8.46 -7.72
N ASP A 38 8.46 -7.67 -8.78
CA ASP A 38 8.88 -8.08 -10.13
C ASP A 38 10.39 -8.30 -10.23
N PHE A 39 11.17 -7.45 -9.56
CA PHE A 39 12.61 -7.63 -9.47
C PHE A 39 12.97 -8.90 -8.70
N PHE A 40 12.34 -9.13 -7.55
CA PHE A 40 12.57 -10.34 -6.75
C PHE A 40 12.16 -11.62 -7.45
N GLN A 41 11.04 -11.62 -8.18
CA GLN A 41 10.65 -12.77 -8.99
C GLN A 41 11.75 -13.12 -9.99
N LYS A 42 12.28 -12.12 -10.72
CA LYS A 42 13.37 -12.33 -11.68
C LYS A 42 14.63 -12.86 -11.00
N LEU A 43 14.98 -12.35 -9.82
CA LEU A 43 16.12 -12.85 -9.05
C LEU A 43 15.94 -14.31 -8.64
N LEU A 44 14.77 -14.68 -8.11
CA LEU A 44 14.45 -16.05 -7.75
C LEU A 44 14.55 -16.96 -8.97
N ASP A 45 13.97 -16.55 -10.11
CA ASP A 45 14.02 -17.34 -11.33
C ASP A 45 15.46 -17.57 -11.81
N GLN A 46 16.31 -16.53 -11.76
CA GLN A 46 17.71 -16.59 -12.17
C GLN A 46 18.59 -17.45 -11.27
N HIS A 47 18.33 -17.43 -9.96
CA HIS A 47 19.20 -18.06 -8.96
C HIS A 47 18.65 -19.36 -8.38
N SER A 48 17.40 -19.73 -8.67
CA SER A 48 16.72 -20.93 -8.15
C SER A 48 17.54 -22.21 -8.31
N ALA A 49 18.23 -22.37 -9.44
CA ALA A 49 19.07 -23.55 -9.71
C ALA A 49 20.27 -23.69 -8.77
N LYS A 50 20.74 -22.62 -8.12
CA LYS A 50 21.83 -22.66 -7.13
C LYS A 50 21.39 -23.29 -5.80
N PHE A 51 20.08 -23.34 -5.54
CA PHE A 51 19.50 -23.87 -4.32
C PHE A 51 19.12 -25.35 -4.50
N THR A 52 20.01 -26.24 -4.08
CA THR A 52 19.86 -27.69 -4.32
C THR A 52 19.17 -28.41 -3.16
N SER A 53 19.23 -27.86 -1.95
CA SER A 53 18.65 -28.49 -0.77
C SER A 53 17.12 -28.48 -0.81
N ILE A 54 16.50 -29.50 -0.22
CA ILE A 54 15.03 -29.59 -0.12
C ILE A 54 14.47 -28.38 0.66
N GLU A 55 15.19 -27.92 1.67
CA GLU A 55 14.75 -26.80 2.50
C GLU A 55 14.76 -25.47 1.71
N ASP A 56 15.80 -25.24 0.92
CA ASP A 56 15.86 -24.03 0.09
C ASP A 56 14.80 -24.04 -1.00
N LYS A 57 14.49 -25.20 -1.59
CA LYS A 57 13.39 -25.33 -2.57
C LYS A 57 12.04 -24.98 -1.95
N LYS A 58 11.76 -25.46 -0.73
CA LYS A 58 10.54 -25.08 -0.01
C LYS A 58 10.48 -23.58 0.27
N ARG A 59 11.61 -22.95 0.59
CA ARG A 59 11.69 -21.50 0.78
C ARG A 59 11.44 -20.74 -0.52
N ILE A 60 12.00 -21.19 -1.64
CA ILE A 60 11.71 -20.60 -2.96
C ILE A 60 10.21 -20.69 -3.26
N ASP A 61 9.61 -21.87 -3.12
CA ASP A 61 8.17 -22.06 -3.35
C ASP A 61 7.33 -21.14 -2.44
N HIS A 62 7.73 -21.00 -1.17
CA HIS A 62 7.09 -20.08 -0.25
C HIS A 62 7.16 -18.62 -0.74
N PHE A 63 8.34 -18.14 -1.12
CA PHE A 63 8.50 -16.77 -1.63
C PHE A 63 7.78 -16.53 -2.94
N GLN A 64 7.77 -17.49 -3.87
CA GLN A 64 7.00 -17.38 -5.11
C GLN A 64 5.50 -17.25 -4.83
N ASN A 65 4.96 -18.06 -3.92
CA ASN A 65 3.56 -17.95 -3.52
C ASN A 65 3.23 -16.60 -2.88
N LEU A 66 4.13 -16.06 -2.05
CA LEU A 66 3.97 -14.73 -1.47
C LEU A 66 3.99 -13.64 -2.54
N ILE A 67 4.94 -13.69 -3.49
CA ILE A 67 5.02 -12.73 -4.60
C ILE A 67 3.71 -12.74 -5.39
N ILE A 68 3.20 -13.93 -5.74
CA ILE A 68 1.93 -14.09 -6.46
C ILE A 68 0.77 -13.46 -5.67
N TYR A 69 0.65 -13.79 -4.38
CA TYR A 69 -0.41 -13.27 -3.52
C TYR A 69 -0.35 -11.74 -3.39
N TYR A 70 0.82 -11.18 -3.05
CA TYR A 70 0.98 -9.74 -2.88
C TYR A 70 0.72 -8.99 -4.17
N LYS A 71 1.35 -9.41 -5.28
CA LYS A 71 1.25 -8.71 -6.56
C LYS A 71 -0.12 -8.90 -7.21
N GLY A 72 -0.66 -10.11 -7.20
CA GLY A 72 -1.89 -10.48 -7.88
C GLY A 72 -3.15 -10.00 -7.18
N GLU A 73 -3.16 -10.06 -5.85
CA GLU A 73 -4.38 -9.83 -5.07
C GLU A 73 -4.24 -8.60 -4.17
N LEU A 74 -3.31 -8.64 -3.21
CA LEU A 74 -3.30 -7.70 -2.09
C LEU A 74 -3.02 -6.27 -2.54
N LEU A 75 -1.94 -6.05 -3.30
CA LEU A 75 -1.56 -4.72 -3.79
C LEU A 75 -2.53 -4.17 -4.84
N ASN A 76 -3.20 -5.04 -5.60
CA ASN A 76 -4.24 -4.61 -6.55
C ASN A 76 -5.52 -4.19 -5.83
N ASN A 77 -5.89 -4.89 -4.77
CA ASN A 77 -7.01 -4.53 -3.91
C ASN A 77 -6.78 -3.15 -3.26
N PHE A 78 -5.61 -2.93 -2.67
CA PHE A 78 -5.30 -1.64 -2.05
C PHE A 78 -5.19 -0.48 -3.05
N ASP A 79 -4.60 -0.69 -4.24
CA ASP A 79 -4.61 0.32 -5.30
C ASP A 79 -6.05 0.70 -5.70
N THR A 80 -6.93 -0.30 -5.83
CA THR A 80 -8.35 -0.08 -6.12
C THR A 80 -9.04 0.71 -5.02
N LYS A 81 -8.87 0.30 -3.74
CA LYS A 81 -9.39 1.01 -2.57
C LYS A 81 -8.93 2.48 -2.55
N LEU A 82 -7.64 2.74 -2.75
CA LEU A 82 -7.08 4.11 -2.76
C LEU A 82 -7.62 4.95 -3.91
N ARG A 83 -7.81 4.38 -5.10
CA ARG A 83 -8.41 5.10 -6.23
C ARG A 83 -9.88 5.45 -5.98
N LEU A 84 -10.64 4.55 -5.38
CA LEU A 84 -12.02 4.82 -4.98
C LEU A 84 -12.08 5.88 -3.87
N HIS A 85 -11.18 5.80 -2.90
CA HIS A 85 -11.02 6.76 -1.82
C HIS A 85 -10.74 8.18 -2.35
N GLU A 86 -9.86 8.31 -3.35
CA GLU A 86 -9.58 9.60 -4.01
C GLU A 86 -10.77 10.16 -4.77
N LYS A 87 -11.56 9.30 -5.43
CA LYS A 87 -12.81 9.73 -6.10
C LYS A 87 -13.79 10.29 -5.07
N ARG A 88 -13.97 9.59 -3.94
CA ARG A 88 -14.83 10.04 -2.84
C ARG A 88 -14.35 11.36 -2.24
N LEU A 89 -13.04 11.54 -2.08
CA LEU A 89 -12.46 12.82 -1.66
C LEU A 89 -12.79 13.96 -2.62
N ALA A 90 -12.72 13.72 -3.93
CA ALA A 90 -13.07 14.72 -4.95
C ALA A 90 -14.58 15.02 -5.03
N GLU A 91 -15.44 14.14 -4.54
CA GLU A 91 -16.88 14.38 -4.38
C GLU A 91 -17.15 15.25 -3.14
N LEU A 92 -16.45 14.99 -2.04
CA LEU A 92 -16.57 15.75 -0.80
C LEU A 92 -16.16 17.21 -0.94
N THR A 93 -15.24 17.54 -1.84
CA THR A 93 -14.90 18.95 -2.13
C THR A 93 -16.05 19.71 -2.82
N LYS A 94 -17.11 19.01 -3.25
CA LYS A 94 -18.29 19.58 -3.92
C LYS A 94 -19.53 19.61 -3.01
N THR A 95 -19.53 18.94 -1.86
CA THR A 95 -20.70 18.81 -0.96
C THR A 95 -20.39 19.28 0.45
N VAL A 96 -21.30 20.03 1.06
CA VAL A 96 -21.09 20.67 2.36
C VAL A 96 -21.71 19.80 3.47
N ASP A 97 -20.84 19.26 4.32
CA ASP A 97 -21.07 18.76 5.69
C ASP A 97 -21.37 17.28 6.00
N ASP A 98 -22.47 16.67 5.58
CA ASP A 98 -22.92 15.42 6.23
C ASP A 98 -22.04 14.18 6.03
N LEU A 99 -21.22 14.14 4.98
CA LEU A 99 -20.39 12.97 4.63
C LEU A 99 -18.98 12.99 5.24
N LYS A 100 -18.62 14.05 5.97
CA LYS A 100 -17.24 14.28 6.45
C LYS A 100 -16.81 13.30 7.54
N ALA A 101 -17.68 13.02 8.52
CA ALA A 101 -17.36 12.13 9.64
C ALA A 101 -17.13 10.69 9.15
N GLU A 102 -17.99 10.23 8.24
CA GLU A 102 -17.89 8.90 7.65
C GLU A 102 -16.60 8.76 6.81
N TYR A 103 -16.31 9.75 5.96
CA TYR A 103 -15.09 9.76 5.18
C TYR A 103 -13.82 9.77 6.05
N ASN A 104 -13.82 10.53 7.15
CA ASN A 104 -12.68 10.55 8.05
C ASN A 104 -12.44 9.20 8.70
N LYS A 105 -13.51 8.49 9.08
CA LYS A 105 -13.42 7.14 9.63
C LYS A 105 -12.88 6.15 8.59
N GLU A 106 -13.42 6.19 7.37
CA GLU A 106 -12.94 5.36 6.25
C GLU A 106 -11.47 5.62 5.95
N HIS A 107 -11.08 6.89 5.82
CA HIS A 107 -9.71 7.28 5.56
C HIS A 107 -8.76 6.72 6.62
N ASN A 108 -9.07 6.92 7.91
CA ASN A 108 -8.20 6.44 8.98
C ASN A 108 -8.10 4.91 8.96
N GLY A 109 -9.22 4.20 8.78
CA GLY A 109 -9.20 2.74 8.66
C GLY A 109 -8.35 2.25 7.49
N LEU A 110 -8.46 2.89 6.32
CA LEU A 110 -7.64 2.54 5.16
C LEU A 110 -6.14 2.82 5.41
N MET A 111 -5.81 3.92 6.09
CA MET A 111 -4.41 4.22 6.44
C MET A 111 -3.85 3.19 7.42
N ASP A 112 -4.63 2.77 8.42
CA ASP A 112 -4.22 1.74 9.39
C ASP A 112 -3.98 0.38 8.71
N GLU A 113 -4.86 0.00 7.77
CA GLU A 113 -4.67 -1.20 6.95
C GLU A 113 -3.36 -1.13 6.13
N LEU A 114 -3.05 0.04 5.56
CA LEU A 114 -1.84 0.24 4.77
C LEU A 114 -0.56 0.27 5.60
N GLU A 115 -0.58 0.83 6.81
CA GLU A 115 0.57 0.75 7.74
C GLU A 115 0.81 -0.69 8.21
N SER A 116 -0.25 -1.47 8.43
CA SER A 116 -0.12 -2.90 8.72
C SER A 116 0.49 -3.67 7.55
N LEU A 117 0.02 -3.41 6.34
CA LEU A 117 0.59 -3.97 5.11
C LEU A 117 2.06 -3.59 4.98
N ASN A 118 2.41 -2.32 5.20
CA ASN A 118 3.77 -1.80 5.10
C ASN A 118 4.73 -2.56 6.03
N THR A 119 4.30 -2.79 7.27
CA THR A 119 5.08 -3.55 8.26
C THR A 119 5.31 -4.99 7.80
N GLN A 120 4.25 -5.64 7.30
CA GLN A 120 4.35 -7.01 6.79
C GLN A 120 5.26 -7.08 5.57
N PHE A 121 5.08 -6.18 4.60
CA PHE A 121 5.86 -6.13 3.37
C PHE A 121 7.35 -5.95 3.66
N HIS A 122 7.74 -5.03 4.54
CA HIS A 122 9.15 -4.82 4.89
C HIS A 122 9.77 -6.04 5.58
N LYS A 123 9.01 -6.75 6.42
CA LYS A 123 9.48 -8.01 7.02
C LYS A 123 9.73 -9.05 5.93
N TYR A 124 8.76 -9.27 5.05
CA TYR A 124 8.91 -10.23 3.95
C TYR A 124 10.05 -9.87 3.00
N HIS A 125 10.20 -8.59 2.68
CA HIS A 125 11.28 -8.06 1.87
C HIS A 125 12.65 -8.34 2.49
N GLY A 126 12.80 -8.11 3.80
CA GLY A 126 14.03 -8.42 4.53
C GLY A 126 14.35 -9.93 4.51
N GLU A 127 13.38 -10.78 4.83
CA GLU A 127 13.55 -12.23 4.81
C GLU A 127 13.95 -12.77 3.42
N LEU A 128 13.40 -12.19 2.36
CA LEU A 128 13.72 -12.55 0.99
C LEU A 128 15.13 -12.10 0.60
N LEU A 129 15.54 -10.88 0.95
CA LEU A 129 16.90 -10.40 0.70
C LEU A 129 17.94 -11.29 1.39
N GLU A 130 17.77 -11.55 2.69
CA GLU A 130 18.66 -12.44 3.45
C GLU A 130 18.74 -13.85 2.85
N PHE A 131 17.62 -14.35 2.30
CA PHE A 131 17.61 -15.63 1.60
C PHE A 131 18.40 -15.57 0.28
N MET A 132 18.23 -14.49 -0.50
CA MET A 132 18.89 -14.31 -1.79
C MET A 132 20.40 -14.09 -1.66
N GLU A 133 20.87 -13.46 -0.58
CA GLU A 133 22.30 -13.31 -0.28
C GLU A 133 23.06 -14.64 -0.21
N LYS A 134 22.38 -15.76 0.06
CA LYS A 134 23.00 -17.10 0.04
C LYS A 134 23.38 -17.58 -1.36
N ALA A 135 22.78 -17.00 -2.40
CA ALA A 135 22.98 -17.40 -3.79
C ALA A 135 23.83 -16.44 -4.62
N VAL A 136 24.19 -15.28 -4.06
CA VAL A 136 25.14 -14.33 -4.66
C VAL A 136 26.54 -14.67 -4.18
#